data_AF-A0A6N2U5L7-F1
#
_entry.id   AF-A0A6N2U5L7-F1
#
_cell.length_a   1.000
_cell.length_b   1.000
_cell.length_c   1.000
_cell.angle_alpha   90.00
_cell.angle_beta   90.00
_cell.angle_gamma   90.00
#
_symmetry.space_group_name_H-M   'P 1'
#
loop_
_entity.id
_entity.type
_entity.pdbx_description
1 polymer ?
#
loop_
_entity_poly.entity_id
_entity_poly.type
_entity_poly.pdbx_seq_one_letter_code
_entity_poly.pdbx_strand_id
1 'polypeptide(L)'
;METIEIWRGQPTTDTDGNPIQGKPARVGTFQALVEPNSTTDQTEENASPQTIEYTIHIRGSQPSGIQATDLIKVRGILLPVKGEPQVWNNIHGRHIVDVITVGERKG
;
A
#
# COMPACT_ATOMS: atom_id res chain seq x y z
N MET A 1 -6.91 -5.58 -14.42
CA MET A 1 -6.86 -6.04 -13.01
C MET A 1 -5.64 -6.91 -12.86
N GLU A 2 -4.91 -6.76 -11.76
CA GLU A 2 -3.83 -7.67 -11.37
C GLU A 2 -3.99 -8.12 -9.92
N THR A 3 -3.32 -9.22 -9.57
CA THR A 3 -3.35 -9.76 -8.20
C THR A 3 -2.29 -9.07 -7.36
N ILE A 4 -2.69 -8.55 -6.21
CA ILE A 4 -1.78 -8.00 -5.20
C ILE A 4 -1.80 -8.87 -3.94
N GLU A 5 -0.70 -8.87 -3.20
CA GLU A 5 -0.63 -9.50 -1.88
C GLU A 5 -0.51 -8.45 -0.79
N ILE A 6 -1.23 -8.62 0.30
CA ILE A 6 -1.13 -7.74 1.47
C ILE A 6 -0.29 -8.45 2.53
N TRP A 7 0.69 -7.73 3.07
CA TRP A 7 1.63 -8.21 4.05
C TRP A 7 1.62 -7.30 5.28
N ARG A 8 1.48 -7.88 6.47
CA ARG A 8 1.34 -7.14 7.73
C ARG A 8 2.39 -7.59 8.73
N GLY A 9 3.05 -6.62 9.36
CA GLY A 9 3.90 -6.87 10.52
C GLY A 9 3.09 -7.49 11.66
N GLN A 10 3.64 -8.50 12.33
CA GLN A 10 3.00 -9.06 13.50
C GLN A 10 3.34 -8.21 14.72
N PRO A 11 2.35 -7.72 15.50
CA PRO A 11 2.64 -6.99 16.72
C PRO A 11 3.50 -7.83 17.66
N THR A 12 4.63 -7.27 18.09
CA THR A 12 5.54 -7.90 19.06
C THR A 12 6.21 -6.81 19.89
N THR A 13 7.02 -7.19 20.87
CA THR A 13 7.87 -6.28 21.63
C THR A 13 9.34 -6.48 21.29
N ASP A 14 10.15 -5.42 21.37
CA ASP A 14 11.61 -5.52 21.37
C ASP A 14 12.14 -6.00 22.74
N THR A 15 13.47 -6.00 22.91
CA THR A 15 14.13 -6.41 24.17
C THR A 15 13.81 -5.53 25.36
N ASP A 16 13.39 -4.29 25.11
CA ASP A 16 13.10 -3.28 26.11
C ASP A 16 11.58 -3.21 26.41
N GLY A 17 10.78 -4.04 25.73
CA GLY A 17 9.33 -4.11 25.89
C GLY A 17 8.56 -3.10 25.02
N ASN A 18 9.21 -2.38 24.11
CA ASN A 18 8.54 -1.43 23.24
C ASN A 18 7.76 -2.17 22.14
N PRO A 19 6.54 -1.74 21.80
CA PRO A 19 5.78 -2.34 20.71
C PRO A 19 6.45 -2.05 19.36
N ILE A 20 6.72 -3.11 18.61
CA ILE A 20 7.29 -3.07 17.26
C ILE A 20 6.46 -3.92 16.30
N GLN A 21 6.70 -3.71 15.01
CA GLN A 21 6.19 -4.58 13.95
C GLN A 21 7.24 -5.66 13.65
N GLY A 22 6.89 -6.92 13.95
CA GLY A 22 7.72 -8.07 13.62
C GLY A 22 7.76 -8.35 12.11
N LYS A 23 8.42 -9.44 11.73
CA LYS A 23 8.55 -9.84 10.32
C LYS A 23 7.17 -9.87 9.63
N PRO A 24 7.00 -9.17 8.48
CA PRO A 24 5.74 -9.18 7.77
C PRO A 24 5.34 -10.59 7.33
N ALA A 25 4.05 -10.91 7.48
CA ALA A 25 3.43 -12.13 6.98
C ALA A 25 2.31 -11.78 6.00
N ARG A 26 2.08 -12.62 5.00
CA ARG A 26 0.99 -12.43 4.05
C ARG A 26 -0.36 -12.62 4.76
N VAL A 27 -1.20 -11.59 4.74
CA VAL A 27 -2.53 -11.60 5.38
C VAL A 27 -3.68 -11.73 4.39
N GLY A 28 -3.43 -11.52 3.09
CA GLY A 28 -4.47 -11.69 2.08
C GLY A 28 -4.03 -11.34 0.67
N THR A 29 -4.97 -11.48 -0.26
CA THR A 29 -4.79 -11.14 -1.68
C THR A 29 -6.04 -10.47 -2.22
N PHE A 30 -5.88 -9.52 -3.14
CA PHE A 30 -6.98 -8.85 -3.83
C PHE A 30 -6.76 -8.81 -5.34
N GLN A 31 -7.85 -8.76 -6.10
CA GLN A 31 -7.84 -8.29 -7.48
C GLN A 31 -8.00 -6.77 -7.48
N ALA A 32 -7.06 -6.06 -8.09
CA ALA A 32 -7.02 -4.60 -8.04
C ALA A 32 -6.71 -3.96 -9.40
N LEU A 33 -7.18 -2.72 -9.57
CA LEU A 33 -6.60 -1.82 -10.57
C LEU A 33 -5.33 -1.25 -9.96
N VAL A 34 -4.23 -1.27 -10.72
CA VAL A 34 -2.97 -0.71 -10.27
C VAL A 34 -2.50 0.26 -11.34
N GLU A 35 -2.45 1.53 -10.97
CA GLU A 35 -2.10 2.63 -11.86
C GLU A 35 -0.75 3.21 -11.39
N PRO A 36 0.27 3.29 -12.27
CA PRO A 36 1.52 3.95 -11.91
C PRO A 36 1.27 5.44 -11.64
N ASN A 37 1.83 5.94 -10.54
CA ASN A 37 1.89 7.37 -10.31
C ASN A 37 3.14 7.90 -11.03
N SER A 38 2.93 8.52 -12.18
CA SER A 38 3.99 9.23 -12.89
C SER A 38 4.29 10.55 -12.19
N THR A 39 5.10 10.54 -11.15
CA THR A 39 5.72 11.76 -10.63
C THR A 39 7.14 11.82 -11.18
N THR A 40 7.32 12.55 -12.29
CA THR A 40 8.64 12.99 -12.71
C THR A 40 9.12 14.05 -11.74
N ASP A 41 9.89 13.65 -10.73
CA ASP A 41 10.70 14.60 -9.97
C ASP A 41 11.82 15.10 -10.87
N GLN A 42 11.56 16.19 -11.59
CA GLN A 42 12.64 17.01 -12.14
C GLN A 42 13.17 17.87 -11.00
N THR A 43 14.14 17.37 -10.25
CA THR A 43 14.98 18.25 -9.43
C THR A 43 16.34 17.61 -9.21
N GLU A 44 17.38 18.34 -9.64
CA GLU A 44 18.82 18.10 -9.56
C GLU A 44 19.44 17.25 -10.68
N GLU A 45 20.35 17.90 -11.41
CA GLU A 45 21.07 17.45 -12.62
C GLU A 45 21.93 16.19 -12.42
N ASN A 46 22.03 15.65 -11.20
CA ASN A 46 22.83 14.46 -10.87
C ASN A 46 22.17 13.48 -9.87
N ALA A 47 20.91 13.67 -9.51
CA ALA A 47 20.16 12.69 -8.73
C ALA A 47 19.12 12.04 -9.64
N SER A 48 19.22 10.74 -9.87
CA SER A 48 18.15 9.96 -10.51
C SER A 48 17.43 9.12 -9.45
N PRO A 49 16.66 9.73 -8.53
CA PRO A 49 15.87 8.96 -7.60
C PRO A 49 14.86 8.14 -8.39
N GLN A 50 14.94 6.81 -8.29
CA GLN A 50 13.92 5.94 -8.87
C GLN A 50 12.75 5.88 -7.90
N THR A 51 11.76 6.74 -8.14
CA THR A 51 10.48 6.70 -7.42
C THR A 51 9.60 5.62 -8.06
N ILE A 52 9.24 4.60 -7.29
CA ILE A 52 8.26 3.58 -7.69
C ILE A 52 7.00 3.83 -6.87
N GLU A 53 5.95 4.35 -7.52
CA GLU A 53 4.68 4.62 -6.86
C GLU A 53 3.49 4.11 -7.70
N TYR A 54 2.48 3.60 -7.01
CA TYR A 54 1.23 3.14 -7.60
C TYR A 54 0.03 3.63 -6.79
N THR A 55 -1.06 3.95 -7.50
CA THR A 55 -2.40 4.05 -6.93
C THR A 55 -3.15 2.75 -7.21
N ILE A 56 -3.68 2.14 -6.15
CA ILE A 56 -4.34 0.83 -6.17
C ILE A 56 -5.82 1.02 -5.86
N HIS A 57 -6.70 0.52 -6.73
CA HIS A 57 -8.14 0.50 -6.50
C HIS A 57 -8.64 -0.93 -6.26
N ILE A 58 -9.22 -1.17 -5.09
CA ILE A 58 -9.79 -2.47 -4.71
C ILE A 58 -11.30 -2.33 -4.61
N ARG A 59 -12.04 -2.88 -5.58
CA ARG A 59 -13.51 -2.89 -5.54
C ARG A 59 -14.01 -4.04 -4.68
N GLY A 60 -15.07 -3.79 -3.91
CA GLY A 60 -15.66 -4.81 -3.05
C GLY A 60 -16.98 -4.35 -2.43
N SER A 61 -17.70 -5.28 -1.80
CA SER A 61 -18.90 -4.97 -1.01
C SER A 61 -18.59 -4.51 0.41
N GLN A 62 -17.33 -4.63 0.84
CA GLN A 62 -16.82 -4.27 2.16
C GLN A 62 -15.41 -3.65 2.01
N PRO A 63 -14.99 -2.78 2.94
CA PRO A 63 -13.62 -2.28 2.98
C PRO A 63 -12.61 -3.42 3.07
N SER A 64 -11.45 -3.25 2.44
CA SER A 64 -10.38 -4.26 2.37
C SER A 64 -9.71 -4.54 3.72
N GLY A 65 -9.79 -3.59 4.66
CA GLY A 65 -9.11 -3.67 5.96
C GLY A 65 -7.58 -3.49 5.88
N ILE A 66 -7.07 -2.99 4.75
CA ILE A 66 -5.67 -2.58 4.59
C ILE A 66 -5.37 -1.39 5.51
N GLN A 67 -4.18 -1.39 6.10
CA GLN A 67 -3.70 -0.40 7.04
C GLN A 67 -2.52 0.39 6.47
N ALA A 68 -2.30 1.60 6.98
CA ALA A 68 -1.13 2.41 6.62
C ALA A 68 0.21 1.73 6.95
N THR A 69 0.22 0.80 7.90
CA THR A 69 1.40 0.00 8.29
C THR A 69 1.58 -1.28 7.46
N ASP A 70 0.67 -1.56 6.52
CA ASP A 70 0.80 -2.72 5.65
C ASP A 70 1.81 -2.47 4.54
N LEU A 71 2.31 -3.57 4.00
CA LEU A 71 3.08 -3.61 2.76
C LEU A 71 2.24 -4.31 1.69
N ILE A 72 2.27 -3.79 0.47
CA ILE A 72 1.55 -4.37 -0.66
C ILE A 72 2.54 -4.85 -1.70
N LYS A 73 2.45 -6.12 -2.07
CA LYS A 73 3.25 -6.69 -3.13
C LYS A 73 2.58 -6.43 -4.47
N VAL A 74 3.22 -5.62 -5.29
CA VAL A 74 2.80 -5.26 -6.64
C VAL A 74 3.89 -5.70 -7.61
N ARG A 75 3.55 -6.55 -8.59
CA ARG A 75 4.48 -7.01 -9.64
C ARG A 75 5.81 -7.55 -9.10
N GLY A 76 5.76 -8.25 -7.97
CA GLY A 76 6.92 -8.85 -7.32
C GLY A 76 7.64 -7.94 -6.30
N ILE A 77 7.33 -6.64 -6.26
CA ILE A 77 7.96 -5.66 -5.37
C ILE A 77 7.05 -5.40 -4.17
N LEU A 78 7.60 -5.47 -2.96
CA LEU A 78 6.87 -5.19 -1.73
C LEU A 78 7.03 -3.70 -1.39
N LEU A 79 5.94 -2.94 -1.43
CA LEU A 79 5.93 -1.49 -1.28
C LEU A 79 5.12 -1.07 -0.05
N PRO A 80 5.57 -0.05 0.71
CA PRO A 80 4.81 0.44 1.85
C PRO A 80 3.57 1.21 1.39
N VAL A 81 2.50 1.10 2.17
CA VAL A 81 1.34 1.98 2.03
C VAL A 81 1.74 3.41 2.42
N LYS A 82 1.38 4.38 1.58
CA LYS A 82 1.63 5.79 1.80
C LYS A 82 0.35 6.46 2.31
N GLY A 83 0.37 6.87 3.56
CA GLY A 83 -0.78 7.53 4.20
C GLY A 83 -1.93 6.58 4.51
N GLU A 84 -3.09 7.13 4.83
CA GLU A 84 -4.28 6.36 5.18
C GLU A 84 -5.02 5.88 3.92
N PRO A 85 -5.33 4.57 3.79
CA PRO A 85 -6.20 4.07 2.74
C PRO A 85 -7.55 4.79 2.72
N GLN A 86 -7.98 5.20 1.54
CA GLN A 86 -9.24 5.94 1.37
C GLN A 86 -10.38 4.97 1.05
N VAL A 87 -11.45 5.01 1.84
CA VAL A 87 -12.62 4.12 1.70
C VAL A 87 -13.78 4.91 1.11
N TRP A 88 -14.29 4.50 -0.06
CA TRP A 88 -15.35 5.22 -0.76
C TRP A 88 -16.67 4.47 -0.71
N ASN A 89 -17.72 5.20 -0.31
CA ASN A 89 -19.09 4.71 -0.25
C ASN A 89 -19.94 5.36 -1.35
N ASN A 90 -20.99 4.66 -1.79
CA ASN A 90 -22.00 5.25 -2.66
C ASN A 90 -22.90 6.20 -1.88
N ILE A 91 -23.81 6.87 -2.58
CA ILE A 91 -24.80 7.80 -1.99
C ILE A 91 -25.72 7.14 -0.94
N HIS A 92 -25.79 5.81 -0.92
CA HIS A 92 -26.58 5.03 0.03
C HIS A 92 -25.73 4.45 1.18
N GLY A 93 -24.47 4.88 1.32
CA GLY A 93 -23.56 4.42 2.38
C GLY A 93 -22.98 3.01 2.18
N ARG A 94 -23.18 2.39 1.02
CA ARG A 94 -22.59 1.08 0.70
C ARG A 94 -21.18 1.27 0.16
N HIS A 95 -20.22 0.53 0.70
CA HIS A 95 -18.86 0.47 0.20
C HIS A 95 -18.80 0.15 -1.30
N ILE A 96 -17.94 0.87 -2.03
CA ILE A 96 -17.65 0.63 -3.45
C ILE A 96 -16.19 0.22 -3.65
N VAL A 97 -15.25 1.00 -3.12
CA VAL A 97 -13.83 0.88 -3.46
C VAL A 97 -12.94 1.45 -2.37
N ASP A 98 -11.82 0.77 -2.15
CA ASP A 98 -10.67 1.33 -1.43
C ASP A 98 -9.64 1.86 -2.42
N VAL A 99 -9.09 3.04 -2.16
CA VAL A 99 -8.01 3.68 -2.91
C VAL A 99 -6.78 3.76 -2.03
N ILE A 100 -5.70 3.08 -2.43
CA ILE A 100 -4.47 2.96 -1.65
C ILE A 100 -3.30 3.43 -2.50
N THR A 101 -2.53 4.38 -1.98
CA THR A 101 -1.24 4.76 -2.57
C THR A 101 -0.14 3.90 -1.95
N VAL A 102 0.73 3.34 -2.77
CA VAL A 102 1.91 2.61 -2.32
C VAL A 102 3.15 3.12 -3.03
N GLY A 103 4.29 3.02 -2.38
CA GLY A 103 5.55 3.23 -3.06
C GLY A 103 6.70 3.70 -2.17
N GLU A 104 7.87 3.75 -2.77
CA GLU A 104 9.11 4.16 -2.13
C GLU A 104 9.90 5.09 -3.06
N ARG A 105 10.58 6.06 -2.47
CA ARG A 105 11.61 6.85 -3.15
C ARG A 105 12.95 6.24 -2.79
N LYS A 106 13.67 5.69 -3.77
CA LYS A 106 15.07 5.29 -3.61
C LYS A 106 15.97 6.45 -4.04
N GLY A 107 16.88 6.85 -3.16
CA GLY A 107 17.91 7.87 -3.38
C GLY A 107 19.25 7.36 -2.91
#